data_AF-A0A3C0QKF4-F1
#
_entry.id   AF-A0A3C0QKF4-F1
#
_cell.length_a   1.000
_cell.length_b   1.000
_cell.length_c   1.000
_cell.angle_alpha   90.00
_cell.angle_beta   90.00
_cell.angle_gamma   90.00
#
_symmetry.space_group_name_H-M   'P 1'
#
loop_
_entity.id
_entity.type
_entity.pdbx_description
1 polymer ?
#
loop_
_entity_poly.entity_id
_entity_poly.type
_entity_poly.pdbx_seq_one_letter_code
_entity_poly.pdbx_strand_id
1 'polypeptide(L)' 'AQEIADEKELDLVEISPNSKPPVCKIMDFGKYKYQLEISEKLKKKKQSHIIVKEIKLRP' A
#
# COMPACT_ATOMS: atom_id res chain seq x y z
N ALA A 1 -21.35 10.96 8.53
CA ALA A 1 -20.09 10.55 7.86
C ALA A 1 -20.36 9.48 6.81
N GLN A 2 -21.06 8.40 7.18
CA GLN A 2 -21.57 7.41 6.24
C GLN A 2 -22.43 8.06 5.13
N GLU A 3 -23.33 8.97 5.51
CA GLU A 3 -24.20 9.72 4.57
C GLU A 3 -23.44 10.46 3.47
N ILE A 4 -22.27 11.05 3.78
CA ILE A 4 -21.46 11.81 2.80
C ILE A 4 -20.74 10.86 1.83
N ALA A 5 -20.44 9.64 2.28
CA ALA A 5 -19.85 8.60 1.44
C ALA A 5 -20.92 8.03 0.50
N ASP A 6 -22.12 7.76 1.03
CA ASP A 6 -23.27 7.26 0.27
C ASP A 6 -23.75 8.28 -0.78
N GLU A 7 -23.81 9.58 -0.44
CA GLU A 7 -24.12 10.67 -1.38
C GLU A 7 -23.15 10.75 -2.57
N LYS A 8 -21.91 10.29 -2.37
CA LYS A 8 -20.85 10.34 -3.37
C LYS A 8 -20.61 9.00 -4.04
N GLU A 9 -21.39 7.96 -3.71
CA GLU A 9 -21.19 6.58 -4.17
C GLU A 9 -19.75 6.07 -3.92
N LEU A 10 -19.16 6.46 -2.78
CA LEU A 10 -17.80 6.09 -2.38
C LEU A 10 -17.83 5.37 -1.03
N ASP A 11 -16.75 4.65 -0.69
CA ASP A 11 -16.66 3.94 0.58
C ASP A 11 -16.09 4.82 1.70
N LEU A 12 -16.61 4.65 2.92
CA LEU A 12 -15.98 5.18 4.13
C LEU A 12 -14.91 4.18 4.61
N VAL A 13 -13.63 4.48 4.39
CA VAL A 13 -12.51 3.59 4.72
C VAL A 13 -11.73 4.11 5.92
N GLU A 14 -11.54 3.27 6.94
CA GLU A 14 -10.66 3.56 8.08
C GLU A 14 -9.19 3.38 7.67
N ILE A 15 -8.41 4.46 7.67
CA ILE A 15 -6.99 4.41 7.26
C ILE A 15 -6.08 4.22 8.46
N SER A 16 -6.41 4.86 9.59
CA SER A 16 -5.60 4.81 10.81
C SER A 16 -6.47 4.44 12.00
N PRO A 17 -6.57 3.14 12.32
CA PRO A 17 -7.29 2.68 13.51
C PRO A 17 -6.54 2.98 14.82
N ASN A 18 -5.22 3.19 14.75
CA ASN A 18 -4.37 3.41 15.92
C ASN A 18 -4.33 4.86 16.41
N SER A 19 -4.96 5.80 15.70
CA SER A 19 -5.03 7.20 16.10
C SER A 19 -6.25 7.45 17.01
N LYS A 20 -6.12 8.39 17.96
CA LYS A 20 -7.25 8.91 18.74
C LYS A 20 -7.50 10.37 18.33
N PRO A 21 -8.60 10.67 17.61
CA PRO A 21 -9.65 9.78 17.10
C PRO A 21 -9.22 8.96 15.87
N PRO A 22 -9.89 7.83 15.57
CA PRO A 22 -9.64 7.04 14.37
C PRO A 22 -9.93 7.90 13.13
N VAL A 23 -9.06 7.78 12.12
CA VAL A 23 -9.14 8.61 10.92
C VAL A 23 -9.75 7.81 9.77
N CYS A 24 -10.98 8.19 9.41
CA CYS A 24 -11.71 7.65 8.27
C CYS A 24 -11.59 8.59 7.07
N LYS A 25 -11.45 8.04 5.86
CA LYS A 25 -11.38 8.79 4.61
C LYS A 25 -12.37 8.20 3.62
N ILE A 26 -13.06 9.08 2.90
CA ILE A 26 -13.98 8.69 1.83
C ILE A 26 -13.14 8.38 0.58
N MET A 27 -13.16 7.13 0.12
CA MET A 27 -12.44 6.67 -1.07
C MET A 27 -13.02 5.36 -1.60
N ASP A 28 -12.80 5.07 -2.88
CA ASP A 28 -13.07 3.74 -3.46
C ASP A 28 -12.00 2.74 -3.00
N PHE A 29 -12.43 1.74 -2.23
CA PHE A 29 -11.52 0.75 -1.67
C PHE A 29 -10.95 -0.22 -2.72
N GLY A 30 -11.73 -0.56 -3.75
CA GLY A 30 -11.31 -1.45 -4.83
C GLY A 30 -10.19 -0.84 -5.66
N LYS A 31 -10.36 0.43 -6.04
CA LYS A 31 -9.31 1.20 -6.74
C LYS A 31 -8.06 1.37 -5.88
N TYR A 32 -8.22 1.63 -4.58
CA TYR A 32 -7.10 1.76 -3.66
C TYR A 32 -6.28 0.46 -3.56
N LYS A 33 -6.93 -0.70 -3.38
CA LYS A 33 -6.24 -2.00 -3.36
C LYS A 33 -5.47 -2.26 -4.64
N TYR A 34 -6.08 -2.02 -5.79
CA TYR A 34 -5.43 -2.21 -7.09
C TYR A 34 -4.15 -1.35 -7.22
N GLN A 35 -4.23 -0.07 -6.82
CA GLN A 35 -3.07 0.83 -6.84
C GLN A 35 -1.99 0.40 -5.83
N LEU A 36 -2.39 -0.07 -4.65
CA LEU A 36 -1.46 -0.58 -3.64
C LEU A 36 -0.70 -1.80 -4.17
N GLU A 37 -1.39 -2.77 -4.76
CA GLU A 37 -0.77 -3.96 -5.36
C GLU A 37 0.18 -3.61 -6.50
N ILE A 38 -0.20 -2.66 -7.38
CA ILE A 38 0.68 -2.18 -8.45
C ILE A 38 1.92 -1.52 -7.85
N SER A 39 1.74 -0.64 -6.87
CA SER A 39 2.85 0.06 -6.21
C SER A 39 3.81 -0.93 -5.55
N GLU A 40 3.30 -1.96 -4.86
CA GLU A 40 4.10 -3.02 -4.27
C GLU A 40 4.85 -3.85 -5.31
N LYS A 41 4.18 -4.23 -6.42
CA LYS A 41 4.84 -4.92 -7.53
C LYS A 41 5.95 -4.08 -8.14
N LEU A 42 5.74 -2.77 -8.31
CA LEU A 42 6.76 -1.84 -8.80
C LEU A 42 7.92 -1.69 -7.80
N LYS A 43 7.63 -1.59 -6.50
CA LYS A 43 8.66 -1.54 -5.45
C LYS A 43 9.53 -2.80 -5.45
N LYS A 44 8.90 -3.98 -5.51
CA LYS A 44 9.60 -5.28 -5.62
C LYS A 44 10.46 -5.35 -6.88
N LYS A 45 9.95 -4.90 -8.04
CA LYS A 45 10.72 -4.86 -9.30
C LYS A 45 11.90 -3.88 -9.24
N LYS A 46 11.75 -2.75 -8.56
CA LYS A 46 12.81 -1.73 -8.41
C LYS A 46 13.85 -2.10 -7.33
N GLN A 47 13.54 -3.04 -6.45
CA GLN A 47 14.47 -3.47 -5.41
C GLN A 47 15.66 -4.19 -6.06
N SER A 48 16.83 -3.56 -6.04
CA SER A 48 18.07 -4.15 -6.53
C SER A 48 18.53 -5.24 -5.57
N HIS A 49 18.53 -6.51 -6.01
CA HIS A 49 19.17 -7.61 -5.29
C HIS A 49 20.69 -7.54 -5.50
N ILE A 50 21.41 -7.12 -4.46
CA ILE A 50 22.87 -7.17 -4.44
C ILE A 50 23.25 -8.62 -4.10
N ILE A 51 23.66 -9.39 -5.11
CA ILE A 51 24.22 -10.73 -4.92
C ILE A 51 25.73 -10.57 -4.77
N VAL A 52 26.23 -10.70 -3.54
CA VAL A 52 27.68 -10.73 -3.29
C VAL A 52 28.22 -12.06 -3.82
N LYS A 53 29.00 -12.00 -4.89
CA LYS A 53 29.73 -13.16 -5.42
C LYS A 53 31.10 -13.22 -4.75
N GLU A 54 31.25 -14.07 -3.74
CA GLU A 54 32.55 -14.32 -3.12
C GLU A 54 33.38 -15.24 -4.01
N ILE A 55 34.63 -14.84 -4.28
CA ILE A 55 35.61 -15.69 -4.98
C ILE A 55 36.52 -16.31 -3.91
N LYS A 56 36.50 -17.64 -3.79
CA LYS A 56 37.44 -18.38 -2.94
C LYS A 56 38.73 -18.63 -3.72
N LEU A 57 39.82 -17.95 -3.35
CA LEU A 57 41.16 -18.28 -3.82
C LEU A 57 41.67 -19.55 -3.12
N ARG A 58 42.21 -20.48 -3.91
CA ARG A 58 43.06 -21.59 -3.45
C ARG A 58 44.49 -21.33 -3.97
N PRO A 59 45.53 -21.81 -3.26
CA PRO A 59 46.91 -21.42 -3.50
C PRO A 59 47.38 -21.73 -4.93
#